data_AF-A0A804N6T3-F1
#
_entry.id   AF-A0A804N6T3-F1
#
_cell.length_a   1.000
_cell.length_b   1.000
_cell.length_c   1.000
_cell.angle_alpha   90.00
_cell.angle_beta   90.00
_cell.angle_gamma   90.00
#
_symmetry.space_group_name_H-M   'P 1'
#
loop_
_entity.id
_entity.type
_entity.pdbx_description
1 polymer ?
#
loop_
_entity_poly.entity_id
_entity_poly.type
_entity_poly.pdbx_seq_one_letter_code
_entity_poly.pdbx_strand_id
1 'polypeptide(L)' 'MAGQHQIWKHNLHDGVTKVISGDGYERNLNGSSATSTSFAQPSGIPLAFEMHELLVADSESSSIRVVNLKTGGSRLLA' A
#
# COMPACT_ATOMS: atom_id res chain seq x y z
N MET A 1 -0.68 7.66 0.53
CA MET A 1 -0.55 9.00 -0.05
C MET A 1 -0.63 8.87 -1.56
N ALA A 2 -1.70 9.39 -2.17
CA ALA A 2 -1.97 9.18 -3.59
C ALA A 2 -0.84 9.69 -4.50
N GLY A 3 -0.43 10.96 -4.36
CA GLY A 3 0.57 11.59 -5.24
C GLY A 3 2.01 11.11 -5.08
N GLN A 4 2.30 10.24 -4.12
CA GLN A 4 3.62 9.58 -3.98
C GLN A 4 3.55 8.09 -4.37
N HIS A 5 2.38 7.61 -4.84
CA HIS A 5 2.19 6.22 -5.25
C HIS A 5 2.60 5.20 -4.16
N GLN A 6 2.32 5.55 -2.90
CA GLN A 6 2.82 4.82 -1.72
C GLN A 6 1.80 4.77 -0.59
N ILE A 7 1.91 3.75 0.26
CA ILE A 7 1.18 3.63 1.53
C ILE A 7 2.12 3.98 2.68
N TRP A 8 1.66 4.86 3.56
CA TRP A 8 2.45 5.42 4.65
C TRP A 8 1.80 5.10 5.99
N LYS A 9 2.63 4.92 7.01
CA LYS A 9 2.21 4.80 8.40
C LYS A 9 2.74 5.99 9.19
N HIS A 10 1.85 6.63 9.94
CA HIS A 10 2.20 7.64 10.92
C HIS A 10 2.04 7.05 12.32
N ASN A 11 3.08 7.12 13.14
CA ASN A 11 3.03 6.70 14.54
C ASN A 11 2.68 7.91 15.41
N LEU A 12 1.56 7.82 16.13
CA LEU A 12 1.04 8.90 16.96
C LEU A 12 1.85 9.13 18.25
N HIS A 13 2.65 8.15 18.67
CA HIS A 13 3.42 8.26 19.91
C HIS A 13 4.73 9.05 19.74
N ASP A 14 5.45 8.79 18.65
CA ASP A 14 6.77 9.41 18.36
C ASP A 14 6.71 10.41 17.19
N GLY A 15 5.57 10.54 16.51
CA GLY A 15 5.38 11.42 15.36
C GLY A 15 6.07 10.94 14.07
N VAL A 16 6.68 9.76 14.07
CA VAL A 16 7.43 9.25 12.92
C VAL A 16 6.47 8.81 11.82
N THR A 17 6.71 9.33 10.61
CA THR A 17 5.99 8.94 9.40
C THR A 17 6.93 8.19 8.47
N LYS A 18 6.53 7.00 8.01
CA LYS A 18 7.35 6.19 7.11
C LYS A 18 6.52 5.47 6.06
N VAL A 19 7.13 5.19 4.92
CA VAL A 19 6.59 4.30 3.89
C VAL A 19 6.50 2.88 4.46
N ILE A 20 5.39 2.19 4.18
CA ILE A 20 5.22 0.77 4.49
C ILE A 20 5.00 -0.09 3.24
N SER A 21 4.64 0.50 2.11
CA SER A 21 4.48 -0.18 0.83
C SER A 21 4.55 0.82 -0.32
N GLY A 22 5.17 0.44 -1.43
CA GLY A 22 5.32 1.27 -2.63
C GLY A 22 6.75 1.78 -2.81
N ASP A 23 7.30 1.58 -4.00
CA ASP A 23 8.62 2.08 -4.44
C ASP A 23 8.58 3.53 -4.95
N GLY A 24 7.39 4.11 -5.08
CA GLY A 24 7.17 5.50 -5.50
C GLY A 24 6.97 5.67 -7.01
N TYR A 25 7.12 4.62 -7.81
CA TYR A 25 6.76 4.68 -9.23
C TYR A 25 5.25 4.47 -9.41
N GLU A 26 4.68 5.15 -10.40
CA GLU A 26 3.29 4.95 -10.81
C GLU A 26 3.18 3.72 -11.73
N ARG A 27 2.84 2.55 -11.17
CA ARG A 27 2.69 1.30 -11.92
C ARG A 27 1.70 0.34 -11.26
N ASN A 28 1.03 -0.47 -12.08
CA ASN A 28 0.31 -1.65 -11.60
C ASN A 28 1.28 -2.82 -11.38
N LEU A 29 2.11 -2.75 -10.33
CA LEU A 29 3.12 -3.78 -10.02
C LEU A 29 2.94 -4.37 -8.62
N ASN A 30 2.64 -5.66 -8.55
CA ASN A 30 2.58 -6.41 -7.30
C ASN A 30 3.96 -6.97 -6.95
N GLY A 31 4.23 -7.12 -5.66
CA GLY A 31 5.53 -7.55 -5.18
C GLY A 31 5.47 -8.18 -3.79
N SER A 32 6.49 -8.96 -3.45
CA SER A 32 6.59 -9.65 -2.16
C SER A 32 7.06 -8.74 -1.02
N SER A 33 7.50 -7.52 -1.33
CA SER A 33 8.02 -6.53 -0.38
C SER A 33 7.62 -5.10 -0.75
N ALA A 34 7.72 -4.19 0.21
CA ALA A 34 7.45 -2.76 0.00
C ALA A 34 8.20 -2.15 -1.18
N THR A 35 9.48 -2.51 -1.36
CA THR A 35 10.37 -1.97 -2.41
C THR A 35 10.20 -2.64 -3.77
N SER A 36 9.40 -3.72 -3.85
CA SER A 36 9.07 -4.43 -5.10
C SER A 36 7.61 -4.21 -5.52
N THR A 37 6.86 -3.41 -4.77
CA THR A 37 5.47 -3.06 -5.04
C THR A 37 5.43 -1.64 -5.55
N SER A 38 4.57 -1.37 -6.54
CA SER A 38 4.22 -0.01 -6.98
C SER A 38 2.70 0.15 -6.96
N PHE A 39 2.23 1.37 -6.78
CA PHE A 39 0.81 1.72 -6.85
C PHE A 39 0.57 2.78 -7.93
N ALA A 40 -0.68 3.08 -8.22
CA ALA A 40 -1.10 4.15 -9.11
C ALA A 40 -2.27 4.94 -8.47
N GLN A 41 -1.90 6.02 -7.77
CA GLN A 41 -2.79 6.90 -7.01
C GLN A 41 -3.78 6.16 -6.08
N PRO A 42 -3.28 5.45 -5.05
CA PRO A 42 -4.15 4.78 -4.10
C PRO A 42 -4.99 5.78 -3.31
N SER A 43 -6.30 5.54 -3.23
CA SER A 43 -7.30 6.49 -2.72
C SER A 43 -8.11 6.00 -1.51
N GLY A 44 -8.19 4.70 -1.28
CA GLY A 44 -8.87 4.10 -0.13
C GLY A 44 -8.04 2.98 0.51
N ILE A 45 -8.02 2.89 1.84
CA ILE A 45 -7.15 1.95 2.59
C ILE A 45 -7.79 1.34 3.86
N PRO A 46 -8.88 0.54 3.76
CA PRO A 46 -9.45 -0.10 4.93
C PRO A 46 -8.54 -1.21 5.49
N LEU A 47 -8.53 -1.32 6.82
CA LEU A 47 -7.75 -2.33 7.55
C LEU A 47 -8.60 -3.56 7.84
N ALA A 48 -8.15 -4.72 7.39
CA ALA A 48 -8.68 -6.03 7.77
C ALA A 48 -7.91 -6.54 8.99
N PHE A 49 -8.35 -6.16 10.19
CA PHE A 49 -7.66 -6.45 11.46
C PHE A 49 -7.35 -7.95 11.66
N GLU A 50 -8.33 -8.82 11.40
CA GLU A 50 -8.18 -10.26 11.61
C GLU A 50 -7.08 -10.87 10.73
N MET A 51 -6.89 -10.32 9.53
CA MET A 51 -5.93 -10.83 8.54
C MET A 51 -4.56 -10.15 8.64
N HIS A 52 -4.41 -9.07 9.40
CA HIS A 52 -3.22 -8.20 9.39
C HIS A 52 -2.89 -7.67 7.97
N GLU A 53 -3.93 -7.28 7.24
CA GLU A 53 -3.82 -6.82 5.85
C GLU A 53 -4.54 -5.48 5.66
N LEU A 54 -3.98 -4.65 4.79
CA LEU A 54 -4.66 -3.45 4.26
C LEU A 54 -5.22 -3.79 2.88
N LEU A 55 -6.49 -3.50 2.63
CA LEU A 55 -6.98 -3.42 1.27
C LEU A 55 -6.67 -2.02 0.73
N VAL A 56 -6.41 -1.92 -0.56
CA VAL A 56 -6.05 -0.67 -1.23
C VAL A 56 -6.91 -0.55 -2.48
N ALA A 57 -7.69 0.53 -2.58
CA ALA A 57 -8.30 0.95 -3.83
C ALA A 57 -7.25 1.74 -4.63
N ASP A 58 -6.67 1.11 -5.64
CA ASP A 58 -5.56 1.65 -6.44
C ASP A 58 -6.09 2.24 -7.75
N SER A 59 -6.59 3.48 -7.67
CA SER A 59 -7.55 4.07 -8.62
C SER A 59 -7.06 4.10 -10.07
N GLU A 60 -5.85 4.58 -10.34
CA GLU A 60 -5.34 4.71 -11.72
C GLU A 60 -4.97 3.35 -12.33
N SER A 61 -4.77 2.34 -11.49
CA SER A 61 -4.63 0.96 -11.95
C SER A 61 -5.97 0.23 -12.15
N SER A 62 -7.07 0.84 -11.69
CA SER A 62 -8.41 0.24 -11.64
C SER A 62 -8.43 -1.12 -10.93
N SER A 63 -7.73 -1.23 -9.79
CA SER A 63 -7.64 -2.50 -9.04
C SER A 63 -7.87 -2.34 -7.54
N ILE A 64 -8.30 -3.44 -6.92
CA ILE A 64 -8.25 -3.63 -5.48
C ILE A 64 -7.04 -4.52 -5.17
N ARG A 65 -6.18 -4.03 -4.28
CA ARG A 65 -4.97 -4.72 -3.87
C ARG A 65 -4.99 -5.01 -2.38
N VAL A 66 -4.22 -6.00 -1.98
CA VAL A 66 -4.04 -6.36 -0.58
C VAL A 66 -2.58 -6.24 -0.22
N VAL A 67 -2.27 -5.47 0.82
CA VAL A 67 -0.93 -5.25 1.37
C VAL A 67 -0.78 -6.06 2.65
N ASN A 68 0.24 -6.90 2.68
CA ASN A 68 0.62 -7.64 3.87
C ASN A 68 1.43 -6.73 4.80
N LEU A 69 0.94 -6.49 6.02
CA LEU A 69 1.57 -5.52 6.94
C LEU A 69 2.96 -5.92 7.46
N LYS A 70 3.32 -7.20 7.37
CA LYS A 70 4.63 -7.69 7.81
C LYS A 70 5.72 -7.44 6.77
N THR A 71 5.38 -7.65 5.49
CA THR A 71 6.34 -7.57 4.37
C THR A 71 6.27 -6.24 3.62
N GLY A 72 5.13 -5.55 3.70
CA GLY A 72 4.80 -4.40 2.85
C GLY A 72 4.54 -4.78 1.39
N GLY A 73 4.57 -6.06 1.04
CA GLY A 73 4.25 -6.53 -0.31
C GLY A 73 2.76 -6.48 -0.61
N SER A 74 2.42 -6.38 -1.89
CA SER A 74 1.04 -6.34 -2.38
C SER A 74 0.72 -7.51 -3.31
N ARG A 75 -0.56 -7.91 -3.31
CA ARG A 75 -1.15 -8.80 -4.33
C ARG A 75 -2.44 -8.21 -4.87
N LEU A 76 -2.80 -8.60 -6.09
CA LEU A 76 -4.11 -8.29 -6.67
C LEU A 76 -5.21 -9.06 -5.92
N LEU A 77 -6.33 -8.39 -5.68
CA LEU A 77 -7.57 -9.00 -5.19
C LEU A 77 -8.66 -8.99 -6.26
N ALA A 78 -8.85 -7.84 -6.92
CA ALA A 78 -9.85 -7.66 -7.98
C ALA A 78 -9.39 -6.58 -8.97
#